data_AF-A0AAE1QL70-F1
#
_entry.id   AF-A0AAE1QL70-F1
#
_cell.length_a   1.000
_cell.length_b   1.000
_cell.length_c   1.000
_cell.angle_alpha   90.00
_cell.angle_beta   90.00
_cell.angle_gamma   90.00
#
_symmetry.space_group_name_H-M   'P 1'
#
loop_
_entity.id
_entity.type
_entity.pdbx_description
1 polymer ?
#
loop_
_entity_poly.entity_id
_entity_poly.type
_entity_poly.pdbx_seq_one_letter_code
_entity_poly.pdbx_strand_id
1 'polypeptide(L)'
;MSKEDICSSIKSSESEGEGPRVIPLKSSESEGEGPRVRALKEALDQTTCRVLAAFKPTLFAKCFPTFTKGNEAVVETILGSVVQAIQAALNEDLAVLLDDDVVRPLEELSSVANNYSGPKDKAAWRPPGDPACQMSAHDAQVLQHEKQRLLESVSAARTTSGELLQKVKATHKECQENQKEIHQRMAAISELVDISNTIHIPETSELYCGTSKTL
;
A
#
# COMPACT_ATOMS: atom_id res chain seq x y z
N MET A 1 -7.40 13.46 34.71
CA MET A 1 -8.87 13.31 34.63
C MET A 1 -9.16 12.01 33.92
N SER A 2 -9.48 10.96 34.69
CA SER A 2 -9.65 9.58 34.20
C SER A 2 -11.01 9.41 33.50
N LYS A 3 -11.03 8.64 32.40
CA LYS A 3 -12.20 8.36 31.54
C LYS A 3 -12.82 6.99 31.80
N GLU A 4 -12.65 6.45 32.99
CA GLU A 4 -13.22 5.18 33.42
C GLU A 4 -14.29 5.57 34.45
N ASP A 5 -15.59 5.45 34.11
CA ASP A 5 -16.75 5.38 35.04
C ASP A 5 -18.13 5.74 34.41
N ILE A 6 -18.32 5.65 33.09
CA ILE A 6 -19.63 6.05 32.49
C ILE A 6 -20.56 4.85 32.14
N CYS A 7 -20.13 3.59 32.30
CA CYS A 7 -20.90 2.44 31.80
C CYS A 7 -21.33 1.40 32.85
N SER A 8 -21.60 1.82 34.10
CA SER A 8 -21.96 0.88 35.19
C SER A 8 -23.33 1.12 35.84
N SER A 9 -24.21 1.96 35.27
CA SER A 9 -25.48 2.34 35.95
C SER A 9 -26.75 2.12 35.13
N ILE A 10 -26.90 0.94 34.51
CA ILE A 10 -28.23 0.40 34.24
C ILE A 10 -28.46 -0.73 35.25
N LYS A 11 -28.80 -0.33 36.49
CA LYS A 11 -29.42 -1.25 37.46
C LYS A 11 -30.83 -1.54 36.97
N SER A 12 -30.98 -2.68 36.32
CA SER A 12 -32.27 -3.32 36.10
C SER A 12 -32.88 -3.65 37.46
N SER A 13 -33.88 -2.88 37.88
CA SER A 13 -34.78 -3.28 38.94
C SER A 13 -35.70 -4.37 38.37
N GLU A 14 -35.33 -5.62 38.63
CA GLU A 14 -36.09 -6.81 38.27
C GLU A 14 -37.39 -6.87 39.11
N SER A 15 -38.53 -6.73 38.44
CA SER A 15 -39.76 -7.36 38.92
C SER A 15 -39.79 -8.75 38.28
N GLU A 16 -39.69 -9.79 39.11
CA GLU A 16 -39.75 -11.20 38.72
C GLU A 16 -41.14 -11.52 38.11
N GLY A 17 -41.26 -11.31 36.80
CA GLY A 17 -42.25 -11.98 35.98
C GLY A 17 -41.48 -12.82 34.98
N GLU A 18 -41.72 -14.13 34.94
CA GLU A 18 -41.21 -15.05 33.91
C GLU A 18 -41.62 -14.51 32.54
N GLY A 19 -40.74 -13.70 31.95
CA GLY A 19 -40.93 -13.16 30.63
C GLY A 19 -40.77 -14.23 29.56
N PRO A 20 -41.33 -14.02 28.36
CA PRO A 20 -41.13 -14.92 27.23
C PRO A 20 -39.63 -15.17 27.03
N ARG A 21 -39.23 -16.44 26.99
CA ARG A 21 -37.83 -16.84 26.77
C ARG A 21 -37.39 -16.36 25.39
N VAL A 22 -36.57 -15.31 25.39
CA VAL A 22 -35.99 -14.74 24.17
C VAL A 22 -34.90 -15.69 23.69
N ILE A 23 -35.06 -16.26 22.49
CA ILE A 23 -34.06 -17.14 21.88
C ILE A 23 -32.87 -16.28 21.44
N PRO A 24 -31.65 -16.46 21.98
CA PRO A 24 -30.49 -15.70 21.52
C PRO A 24 -30.36 -15.82 20.00
N LEU A 25 -29.95 -14.74 19.32
CA LEU A 25 -29.58 -14.83 17.91
C LEU A 25 -28.61 -15.99 17.81
N LYS A 26 -28.88 -16.93 16.90
CA LYS A 26 -28.08 -18.14 16.78
C LYS A 26 -26.68 -17.71 16.37
N SER A 27 -25.84 -17.46 17.36
CA SER A 27 -24.43 -17.27 17.20
C SER A 27 -23.95 -18.60 16.69
N SER A 28 -23.84 -18.74 15.37
CA SER A 28 -22.81 -19.59 14.82
C SER A 28 -21.53 -19.05 15.46
N GLU A 29 -21.13 -19.64 16.58
CA GLU A 29 -19.84 -19.44 17.20
C GLU A 29 -18.84 -19.97 16.19
N SER A 30 -18.60 -19.20 15.13
CA SER A 30 -17.45 -19.44 14.30
C SER A 30 -16.27 -19.08 15.21
N GLU A 31 -15.42 -20.06 15.48
CA GLU A 31 -14.28 -19.96 16.42
C GLU A 31 -13.23 -18.90 15.98
N GLY A 32 -13.56 -18.01 15.04
CA GLY A 32 -12.72 -16.93 14.53
C GLY A 32 -13.27 -15.51 14.77
N GLU A 33 -14.47 -15.32 15.33
CA GLU A 33 -15.07 -13.97 15.37
C GLU A 33 -14.29 -12.99 16.24
N GLY A 34 -13.85 -11.90 15.62
CA GLY A 34 -13.15 -10.82 16.28
C GLY A 34 -13.98 -10.13 17.38
N PRO A 35 -13.32 -9.45 18.34
CA PRO A 35 -14.00 -8.85 19.51
C PRO A 35 -15.04 -7.79 19.13
N ARG A 36 -14.85 -7.09 18.01
CA ARG A 36 -15.81 -6.07 17.53
C ARG A 36 -17.09 -6.67 16.98
N VAL A 37 -16.99 -7.77 16.23
CA VAL A 37 -18.15 -8.48 15.67
C VAL A 37 -18.99 -9.05 16.81
N ARG A 38 -18.34 -9.66 17.81
CA ARG A 38 -19.02 -10.14 19.02
C ARG A 38 -19.77 -9.04 19.75
N ALA A 39 -19.12 -7.89 19.99
CA ALA A 39 -19.74 -6.76 20.65
C ALA A 39 -20.94 -6.20 19.85
N LEU A 40 -20.86 -6.20 18.51
CA LEU A 40 -21.98 -5.79 17.66
C LEU A 40 -23.15 -6.76 17.77
N LYS A 41 -22.92 -8.07 17.65
CA LYS A 41 -23.95 -9.10 17.81
C LYS A 41 -24.64 -9.01 19.17
N GLU A 42 -23.85 -8.87 20.24
CA GLU A 42 -24.39 -8.71 21.59
C GLU A 42 -25.26 -7.44 21.72
N ALA A 43 -24.83 -6.31 21.14
CA ALA A 43 -25.61 -5.08 21.16
C ALA A 43 -26.92 -5.21 20.37
N LEU A 44 -26.91 -5.91 19.24
CA LEU A 44 -28.10 -6.18 18.43
C LEU A 44 -29.07 -7.09 19.19
N ASP A 45 -28.57 -8.17 19.81
CA ASP A 45 -29.37 -9.08 20.62
C ASP A 45 -30.03 -8.35 21.79
N GLN A 46 -29.26 -7.55 22.53
CA GLN A 46 -29.81 -6.74 23.61
C GLN A 46 -30.88 -5.76 23.12
N THR A 47 -30.72 -5.20 21.92
CA THR A 47 -31.70 -4.29 21.32
C THR A 47 -32.98 -5.05 20.95
N THR A 48 -32.87 -6.21 20.31
CA THR A 48 -34.01 -7.09 19.99
C THR A 48 -34.74 -7.52 21.26
N CYS A 49 -34.03 -7.95 22.30
CA CYS A 49 -34.60 -8.26 23.61
C CYS A 49 -35.41 -7.09 24.18
N ARG A 50 -34.88 -5.86 24.15
CA ARG A 50 -35.56 -4.67 24.67
C ARG A 50 -36.82 -4.32 23.88
N VAL A 51 -36.77 -4.45 22.55
CA VAL A 51 -37.93 -4.21 21.67
C VAL A 51 -39.02 -5.24 21.96
N LEU A 52 -38.68 -6.52 22.04
CA LEU A 52 -39.64 -7.59 22.33
C LEU A 52 -40.22 -7.49 23.74
N ALA A 53 -39.42 -7.06 24.72
CA ALA A 53 -39.89 -6.82 26.09
C ALA A 53 -40.95 -5.69 26.20
N ALA A 54 -41.09 -4.84 25.18
CA ALA A 54 -42.16 -3.85 25.11
C ALA A 54 -43.54 -4.48 24.81
N PHE A 55 -43.59 -5.69 24.25
CA PHE A 55 -44.82 -6.43 23.98
C PHE A 55 -45.33 -7.10 25.26
N LYS A 56 -45.93 -6.30 26.15
CA LYS A 56 -46.48 -6.78 27.43
C LYS A 56 -47.99 -7.06 27.32
N PRO A 57 -48.51 -8.16 27.91
CA PRO A 57 -49.95 -8.43 27.95
C PRO A 57 -50.76 -7.27 28.54
N THR A 58 -50.18 -6.54 29.50
CA THR A 58 -50.81 -5.38 30.15
C THR A 58 -51.05 -4.21 29.19
N LEU A 59 -50.18 -3.99 28.20
CA LEU A 59 -50.38 -2.98 27.17
C LEU A 59 -51.45 -3.43 26.19
N PHE A 60 -51.47 -4.71 25.84
CA PHE A 60 -52.51 -5.29 24.99
C PHE A 60 -53.91 -5.16 25.64
N ALA A 61 -54.03 -5.49 26.94
CA ALA A 61 -55.27 -5.35 27.70
C ALA A 61 -55.77 -3.90 27.81
N LYS A 62 -54.86 -2.91 27.84
CA LYS A 62 -55.22 -1.49 27.80
C LYS A 62 -55.83 -1.10 26.44
N CYS A 63 -55.28 -1.63 25.35
CA CYS A 63 -55.75 -1.32 23.99
C CYS A 63 -57.00 -2.11 23.59
N PHE A 64 -57.18 -3.33 24.10
CA PHE A 64 -58.26 -4.25 23.71
C PHE A 64 -59.03 -4.84 24.92
N PRO A 65 -59.59 -4.00 25.80
CA PRO A 65 -60.12 -4.44 27.10
C PRO A 65 -61.31 -5.41 27.00
N THR A 66 -62.14 -5.27 25.97
CA THR A 66 -63.30 -6.16 25.75
C THR A 66 -62.87 -7.57 25.34
N PHE A 67 -61.75 -7.68 24.62
CA PHE A 67 -61.23 -8.96 24.15
C PHE A 67 -60.48 -9.70 25.27
N THR A 68 -59.72 -8.97 26.10
CA THR A 68 -58.91 -9.56 27.16
C THR A 68 -59.71 -10.04 28.37
N LYS A 69 -60.87 -9.44 28.65
CA LYS A 69 -61.75 -9.88 29.74
C LYS A 69 -62.26 -11.31 29.48
N GLY A 70 -61.75 -12.27 30.25
CA GLY A 70 -62.14 -13.68 30.18
C GLY A 70 -61.33 -14.55 29.21
N ASN A 71 -60.38 -13.96 28.46
CA ASN A 71 -59.55 -14.67 27.47
C ASN A 71 -58.03 -14.45 27.69
N GLU A 72 -57.59 -14.23 28.92
CA GLU A 72 -56.19 -13.87 29.24
C GLU A 72 -55.18 -14.90 28.70
N ALA A 73 -55.43 -16.20 28.91
CA ALA A 73 -54.56 -17.26 28.40
C ALA A 73 -54.46 -17.28 26.87
N VAL A 74 -55.56 -16.96 26.17
CA VAL A 74 -55.58 -16.88 24.69
C VAL A 74 -54.75 -15.69 24.23
N VAL A 75 -54.88 -14.55 24.90
CA VAL A 75 -54.10 -13.34 24.61
C VAL A 75 -52.61 -13.59 24.82
N GLU A 76 -52.22 -14.25 25.92
CA GLU A 76 -50.83 -14.63 26.17
C GLU A 76 -50.29 -15.57 25.10
N THR A 77 -51.09 -16.54 24.66
CA THR A 77 -50.71 -17.46 23.58
C THR A 77 -50.50 -16.73 22.25
N ILE A 78 -51.40 -15.80 21.90
CA ILE A 78 -51.29 -14.98 20.69
C ILE A 78 -50.08 -14.05 20.77
N LEU A 79 -49.88 -13.37 21.90
CA LEU A 79 -48.75 -12.48 22.09
C LEU A 79 -47.42 -13.24 22.02
N GLY A 80 -47.35 -14.41 22.66
CA GLY A 80 -46.18 -15.28 22.62
C GLY A 80 -45.84 -15.72 21.19
N SER A 81 -46.83 -16.14 20.40
CA SER A 81 -46.61 -16.54 19.01
C SER A 81 -46.18 -15.37 18.12
N VAL A 82 -46.75 -14.18 18.32
CA VAL A 82 -46.35 -12.96 17.61
C VAL A 82 -44.92 -12.55 17.97
N VAL A 83 -44.58 -12.52 19.27
CA VAL A 83 -43.23 -12.20 19.74
C VAL A 83 -42.21 -13.17 19.18
N GLN A 84 -42.51 -14.47 19.18
CA GLN A 84 -41.64 -15.50 18.62
C GLN A 84 -41.48 -15.35 17.09
N ALA A 85 -42.55 -15.04 16.37
CA ALA A 85 -42.49 -14.83 14.92
C ALA A 85 -41.67 -13.58 14.56
N ILE A 86 -41.89 -12.46 15.27
CA ILE A 86 -41.10 -11.23 15.09
C ILE A 86 -39.64 -11.50 15.41
N GLN A 87 -39.36 -12.20 16.51
CA GLN A 87 -38.01 -12.55 16.88
C GLN A 87 -37.30 -13.38 15.81
N ALA A 88 -37.96 -14.41 15.29
CA ALA A 88 -37.40 -15.26 14.25
C ALA A 88 -37.10 -14.45 12.97
N ALA A 89 -38.04 -13.60 12.54
CA ALA A 89 -37.86 -12.73 11.38
C ALA A 89 -36.71 -11.72 11.57
N LEU A 90 -36.65 -11.05 12.73
CA LEU A 90 -35.56 -10.14 13.05
C LEU A 90 -34.21 -10.85 13.07
N ASN A 91 -34.16 -12.06 13.63
CA ASN A 91 -32.93 -12.83 13.69
C ASN A 91 -32.45 -13.27 12.30
N GLU A 92 -33.38 -13.61 11.40
CA GLU A 92 -33.08 -13.91 9.99
C GLU A 92 -32.56 -12.66 9.26
N ASP A 93 -33.26 -11.53 9.39
CA ASP A 93 -32.84 -10.26 8.79
C ASP A 93 -31.46 -9.80 9.30
N LEU A 94 -31.22 -9.94 10.61
CA LEU A 94 -29.93 -9.61 11.20
C LEU A 94 -28.84 -10.56 10.72
N ALA A 95 -29.12 -11.85 10.52
CA ALA A 95 -28.15 -12.78 9.96
C ALA A 95 -27.75 -12.40 8.53
N VAL A 96 -28.70 -11.96 7.71
CA VAL A 96 -28.44 -11.47 6.35
C VAL A 96 -27.68 -10.13 6.37
N LEU A 97 -28.02 -9.23 7.29
CA LEU A 97 -27.32 -7.93 7.41
C LEU A 97 -25.89 -8.10 7.93
N LEU A 98 -25.69 -9.05 8.84
CA LEU A 98 -24.39 -9.40 9.43
C LEU A 98 -23.60 -10.38 8.56
N ASP A 99 -23.98 -10.56 7.29
CA ASP A 99 -23.19 -11.34 6.35
C ASP A 99 -21.81 -10.69 6.11
N ASP A 100 -21.05 -11.21 5.14
CA ASP A 100 -19.67 -10.81 4.85
C ASP A 100 -19.44 -9.28 4.69
N ASP A 101 -20.48 -8.51 4.36
CA ASP A 101 -20.39 -7.06 4.18
C ASP A 101 -20.13 -6.28 5.47
N VAL A 102 -20.49 -6.80 6.64
CA VAL A 102 -20.28 -6.12 7.95
C VAL A 102 -19.19 -6.82 8.76
N VAL A 103 -19.18 -8.15 8.77
CA VAL A 103 -18.24 -8.93 9.57
C VAL A 103 -16.80 -8.70 9.10
N ARG A 104 -16.55 -8.86 7.79
CA ARG A 104 -15.19 -8.75 7.24
C ARG A 104 -14.58 -7.35 7.50
N PRO A 105 -15.24 -6.21 7.23
CA PRO A 105 -14.66 -4.89 7.54
C PRO A 105 -14.37 -4.68 9.03
N LEU A 106 -15.18 -5.24 9.94
CA LEU A 106 -14.93 -5.13 11.38
C LEU A 106 -13.74 -5.96 11.84
N GLU A 107 -13.52 -7.11 11.22
CA GLU A 107 -12.34 -7.95 11.45
C GLU A 107 -11.08 -7.30 10.88
N GLU A 108 -11.14 -6.79 9.65
CA GLU A 108 -10.06 -6.01 9.04
C GLU A 108 -9.70 -4.79 9.91
N LEU A 109 -10.70 -4.07 10.40
CA LEU A 109 -10.50 -2.94 11.29
C LEU A 109 -9.90 -3.36 12.64
N SER A 110 -10.25 -4.54 13.15
CA SER A 110 -9.63 -5.13 14.34
C SER A 110 -8.17 -5.48 14.09
N SER A 111 -7.87 -6.08 12.93
CA SER A 111 -6.51 -6.38 12.48
C SER A 111 -5.66 -5.11 12.35
N VAL A 112 -6.17 -4.07 11.67
CA VAL A 112 -5.49 -2.77 11.55
C VAL A 112 -5.23 -2.13 12.90
N ALA A 113 -6.20 -2.18 13.82
CA ALA A 113 -6.03 -1.64 15.17
C ALA A 113 -4.99 -2.40 15.99
N ASN A 114 -4.95 -3.73 15.87
CA ASN A 114 -3.99 -4.58 16.59
C ASN A 114 -2.57 -4.49 16.02
N ASN A 115 -2.44 -4.33 14.70
CA ASN A 115 -1.16 -4.23 14.00
C ASN A 115 -0.56 -2.81 14.05
N TYR A 116 -1.33 -1.81 14.50
CA TYR A 116 -0.85 -0.44 14.61
C TYR A 116 0.23 -0.32 15.70
N SER A 117 1.48 -0.14 15.25
CA SER A 117 2.66 0.01 16.12
C SER A 117 3.02 1.47 16.43
N GLY A 118 2.14 2.42 16.11
CA GLY A 118 2.41 3.85 16.32
C GLY A 118 2.29 4.29 17.78
N PRO A 119 2.75 5.51 18.12
CA PRO A 119 2.68 6.04 19.47
C PRO A 119 1.22 6.20 19.91
N LYS A 120 0.83 5.54 21.02
CA LYS A 120 -0.55 5.59 21.55
C LYS A 120 -0.98 7.00 22.01
N ASP A 121 -0.02 7.85 22.35
CA ASP A 121 -0.28 9.19 22.90
C ASP A 121 -0.44 10.27 21.82
N LYS A 122 -0.20 9.94 20.55
CA LYS A 122 -0.34 10.89 19.45
C LYS A 122 -1.69 10.73 18.78
N ALA A 123 -2.36 11.87 18.58
CA ALA A 123 -3.56 11.90 17.77
C ALA A 123 -3.23 11.37 16.36
N ALA A 124 -3.96 10.34 15.93
CA ALA A 124 -3.86 9.84 14.58
C ALA A 124 -4.22 10.97 13.60
N TRP A 125 -3.47 11.04 12.49
CA TRP A 125 -3.74 12.02 11.44
C TRP A 125 -5.20 11.91 10.95
N ARG A 126 -5.79 13.05 10.61
CA ARG A 126 -7.13 13.17 10.03
C ARG A 126 -7.02 13.95 8.73
N PRO A 127 -7.73 13.55 7.67
CA PRO A 127 -7.75 14.31 6.44
C PRO A 127 -8.25 15.75 6.70
N PRO A 128 -7.55 16.79 6.21
CA PRO A 128 -7.89 18.19 6.50
C PRO A 128 -9.17 18.69 5.79
N GLY A 129 -9.91 17.83 5.11
CA GLY A 129 -11.09 18.19 4.30
C GLY A 129 -10.77 18.73 2.90
N ASP A 130 -9.50 19.04 2.62
CA ASP A 130 -9.01 19.41 1.29
C ASP A 130 -8.48 18.17 0.54
N PRO A 131 -9.05 17.78 -0.61
CA PRO A 131 -8.57 16.66 -1.42
C PRO A 131 -7.14 16.85 -1.94
N ALA A 132 -6.74 18.09 -2.28
CA ALA A 132 -5.41 18.34 -2.83
C ALA A 132 -4.30 18.00 -1.83
N CYS A 133 -4.51 18.35 -0.54
CA CYS A 133 -3.63 17.96 0.54
C CYS A 133 -3.55 16.43 0.72
N GLN A 134 -4.65 15.69 0.55
CA GLN A 134 -4.67 14.24 0.70
C GLN A 134 -3.91 13.54 -0.41
N MET A 135 -4.10 13.98 -1.66
CA MET A 135 -3.38 13.44 -2.81
C MET A 135 -1.88 13.65 -2.66
N SER A 136 -1.44 14.80 -2.15
CA SER A 136 -0.01 15.07 -1.95
C SER A 136 0.68 14.06 -1.01
N ALA A 137 -0.02 13.58 0.03
CA ALA A 137 0.52 12.62 0.99
C ALA A 137 0.61 11.21 0.39
N HIS A 138 -0.38 10.82 -0.41
CA HIS A 138 -0.36 9.57 -1.17
C HIS A 138 0.79 9.57 -2.21
N ASP A 139 0.92 10.67 -2.96
CA ASP A 139 1.90 10.80 -4.03
C ASP A 139 3.33 10.97 -3.49
N ALA A 140 3.50 11.41 -2.24
CA ALA A 140 4.80 11.61 -1.63
C ALA A 140 5.70 10.36 -1.68
N GLN A 141 5.15 9.16 -1.46
CA GLN A 141 5.91 7.91 -1.53
C GLN A 141 6.38 7.60 -2.95
N VAL A 142 5.49 7.76 -3.93
CA VAL A 142 5.80 7.56 -5.35
C VAL A 142 6.86 8.57 -5.81
N LEU A 143 6.68 9.85 -5.46
CA LEU A 143 7.63 10.91 -5.78
C LEU A 143 9.00 10.68 -5.13
N GLN A 144 9.04 10.17 -3.90
CA GLN A 144 10.29 9.82 -3.23
C GLN A 144 11.02 8.67 -3.92
N HIS A 145 10.29 7.63 -4.31
CA HIS A 145 10.84 6.50 -5.07
C HIS A 145 11.39 6.96 -6.43
N GLU A 146 10.62 7.72 -7.19
CA GLU A 146 11.04 8.24 -8.50
C GLU A 146 12.25 9.18 -8.39
N LYS A 147 12.28 10.03 -7.36
CA LYS A 147 13.44 10.88 -7.05
C LYS A 147 14.69 10.03 -6.81
N GLN A 148 14.58 8.98 -6.00
CA GLN A 148 15.72 8.10 -5.72
C GLN A 148 16.23 7.42 -6.99
N ARG A 149 15.33 6.86 -7.81
CA ARG A 149 15.67 6.23 -9.09
C ARG A 149 16.40 7.20 -10.03
N LEU A 150 15.92 8.44 -10.13
CA LEU A 150 16.54 9.47 -10.98
C LEU A 150 17.93 9.87 -10.46
N LEU A 151 18.11 10.00 -9.15
CA LEU A 151 19.42 10.30 -8.57
C LEU A 151 20.44 9.21 -8.86
N GLU A 152 20.03 7.94 -8.76
CA GLU A 152 20.87 6.79 -9.13
C GLU A 152 21.26 6.85 -10.61
N SER A 153 20.29 7.07 -11.51
CA SER A 153 20.53 7.23 -12.95
C SER A 153 21.51 8.38 -13.27
N VAL A 154 21.32 9.55 -12.63
CA VAL A 154 22.21 10.71 -12.80
C VAL A 154 23.62 10.41 -12.29
N SER A 155 23.75 9.73 -11.14
CA SER A 155 25.05 9.35 -10.60
C SER A 155 25.79 8.38 -11.54
N ALA A 156 25.10 7.37 -12.07
CA ALA A 156 25.66 6.43 -13.04
C ALA A 156 26.12 7.14 -14.32
N ALA A 157 25.30 8.04 -14.87
CA ALA A 157 25.66 8.83 -16.05
C ALA A 157 26.86 9.77 -15.82
N ARG A 158 26.99 10.33 -14.61
CA ARG A 158 28.15 11.15 -14.24
C ARG A 158 29.43 10.33 -14.15
N THR A 159 29.36 9.14 -13.58
CA THR A 159 30.50 8.21 -13.50
C THR A 159 30.97 7.83 -14.89
N THR A 160 30.07 7.38 -15.76
CA THR A 160 30.42 6.97 -17.13
C THR A 160 30.96 8.15 -17.95
N SER A 161 30.38 9.34 -17.81
CA SER A 161 30.89 10.55 -18.44
C SER A 161 32.31 10.90 -17.96
N GLY A 162 32.57 10.77 -16.65
CA GLY A 162 33.89 10.98 -16.06
C GLY A 162 34.94 10.01 -16.61
N GLU A 163 34.62 8.72 -16.69
CA GLU A 163 35.48 7.69 -17.28
C GLU A 163 35.75 7.96 -18.76
N LEU A 164 34.72 8.33 -19.53
CA LEU A 164 34.85 8.62 -20.94
C LEU A 164 35.72 9.87 -21.17
N LEU A 165 35.57 10.91 -20.36
CA LEU A 165 36.40 12.11 -20.42
C LEU A 165 37.88 11.78 -20.12
N GLN A 166 38.15 10.90 -19.15
CA GLN A 166 39.51 10.44 -18.88
C GLN A 166 40.10 9.69 -20.08
N LYS A 167 39.33 8.80 -20.72
CA LYS A 167 39.75 8.10 -21.94
C LYS A 167 40.06 9.07 -23.08
N VAL A 168 39.20 10.05 -23.33
CA VAL A 168 39.39 11.08 -24.36
C VAL A 168 40.66 11.90 -24.11
N LYS A 169 40.93 12.27 -22.85
CA LYS A 169 42.17 12.99 -22.50
C LYS A 169 43.41 12.14 -22.75
N ALA A 170 43.36 10.84 -22.42
CA ALA A 170 44.47 9.92 -22.65
C ALA A 170 44.76 9.74 -24.15
N THR A 171 43.73 9.49 -24.96
CA THR A 171 43.90 9.33 -26.42
C THR A 171 44.34 10.62 -27.10
N HIS A 172 43.87 11.78 -26.63
CA HIS A 172 44.34 13.06 -27.13
C HIS A 172 45.83 13.27 -26.86
N LYS A 173 46.29 12.93 -25.65
CA LYS A 173 47.72 13.01 -25.29
C LYS A 173 48.57 12.09 -26.15
N GLU A 174 48.14 10.84 -26.34
CA GLU A 174 48.81 9.86 -27.21
C GLU A 174 48.88 10.35 -28.66
N CYS A 175 47.79 10.89 -29.19
CA CYS A 175 47.76 11.48 -30.53
C CYS A 175 48.76 12.64 -30.66
N GLN A 176 48.85 13.51 -29.65
CA GLN A 176 49.81 14.60 -29.62
C GLN A 176 51.27 14.11 -29.57
N GLU A 177 51.55 13.05 -28.81
CA GLU A 177 52.86 12.40 -28.76
C GLU A 177 53.23 11.77 -30.10
N ASN A 178 52.33 11.00 -30.69
CA ASN A 178 52.50 10.40 -32.03
C ASN A 178 52.72 11.48 -33.10
N GLN A 179 51.99 12.60 -33.04
CA GLN A 179 52.20 13.71 -33.96
C GLN A 179 53.61 14.28 -33.82
N LYS A 180 54.11 14.49 -32.59
CA LYS A 180 55.50 14.97 -32.38
C LYS A 180 56.52 14.00 -32.94
N GLU A 181 56.34 12.69 -32.72
CA GLU A 181 57.24 11.67 -33.25
C GLU A 181 57.27 11.67 -34.79
N ILE A 182 56.10 11.75 -35.44
CA ILE A 182 56.02 11.86 -36.91
C ILE A 182 56.80 13.08 -37.40
N HIS A 183 56.66 14.24 -36.74
CA HIS A 183 57.40 15.46 -37.12
C HIS A 183 58.92 15.29 -36.94
N GLN A 184 59.36 14.66 -35.86
CA GLN A 184 60.78 14.36 -35.64
C GLN A 184 61.33 13.43 -36.72
N ARG A 185 60.60 12.37 -37.07
CA ARG A 185 60.98 11.43 -38.14
C ARG A 185 61.00 12.12 -39.51
N MET A 186 60.01 12.96 -39.82
CA MET A 186 60.00 13.74 -41.07
C MET A 186 61.20 14.68 -41.16
N ALA A 187 61.57 15.36 -40.06
CA ALA A 187 62.74 16.23 -40.02
C ALA A 187 64.04 15.44 -40.27
N ALA A 188 64.20 14.29 -39.61
CA ALA A 188 65.37 13.42 -39.80
C ALA A 188 65.47 12.88 -41.24
N ILE A 189 64.34 12.50 -41.85
CA ILE A 189 64.30 12.08 -43.26
C ILE A 189 64.71 13.24 -44.19
N SER A 190 64.21 14.46 -43.94
CA SER A 190 64.58 15.65 -44.71
C SER A 190 66.08 15.89 -44.67
N GLU A 191 66.68 15.82 -43.47
CA GLU A 191 68.13 15.96 -43.29
C GLU A 191 68.92 14.90 -44.07
N LEU A 192 68.49 13.63 -44.04
CA LEU A 192 69.11 12.56 -44.83
C LEU A 192 69.01 12.79 -46.33
N VAL A 193 67.87 13.30 -46.82
CA VAL A 193 67.69 13.68 -48.23
C VAL A 193 68.63 14.80 -48.62
N ASP A 194 68.79 15.83 -47.77
CA ASP A 194 69.71 16.94 -48.01
C ASP A 194 71.18 16.48 -48.06
N ILE A 195 71.57 15.57 -47.15
CA ILE A 195 72.89 14.94 -47.17
C ILE A 195 73.09 14.15 -48.47
N SER A 196 72.12 13.32 -48.86
CA SER A 196 72.17 12.53 -50.10
C SER A 196 72.32 13.41 -51.35
N ASN A 197 71.67 14.58 -51.37
CA ASN A 197 71.79 15.53 -52.48
C ASN A 197 73.17 16.22 -52.51
N THR A 198 73.85 16.33 -51.36
CA THR A 198 75.18 16.93 -51.24
C THR A 198 76.31 15.97 -51.62
N ILE A 199 76.08 14.65 -51.47
CA ILE A 199 77.00 13.61 -51.95
C ILE A 199 76.94 13.59 -53.48
N HIS A 200 77.75 14.42 -54.12
CA HIS A 200 77.93 14.44 -55.56
C HIS A 200 78.50 13.07 -55.98
N ILE A 201 77.68 12.24 -56.61
CA ILE A 201 78.15 11.02 -57.27
C ILE A 201 78.92 11.51 -58.50
N PRO A 202 80.26 11.40 -58.55
CA PRO A 202 80.99 11.72 -59.75
C PRO A 202 80.45 10.83 -60.86
N GLU A 203 79.99 11.44 -61.96
CA GLU A 203 79.53 10.72 -63.14
C GLU A 203 80.61 9.71 -63.53
N THR A 204 80.33 8.42 -63.36
CA THR A 204 81.12 7.36 -63.99
C THR A 204 80.76 7.35 -65.47
N SER A 205 81.18 8.40 -66.20
CA SER A 205 80.99 8.56 -67.64
C SER A 205 82.10 7.90 -68.47
N GLU A 206 83.06 7.22 -67.83
CA GLU A 206 84.15 6.54 -68.54
C GLU A 206 84.34 5.12 -68.00
N LEU A 207 83.67 4.11 -68.60
CA LEU A 207 84.12 2.72 -68.76
C LEU A 207 82.98 1.78 -69.23
N TYR A 208 82.37 2.07 -70.39
CA TYR A 208 81.71 1.03 -71.19
C TYR A 208 81.96 1.30 -72.68
N CYS A 209 83.23 1.22 -73.08
CA CYS A 209 83.62 1.07 -74.47
C CYS A 209 84.49 -0.19 -74.58
N GLY A 210 83.93 -1.26 -75.14
CA GLY A 210 84.64 -2.49 -75.48
C GLY A 210 83.83 -3.73 -75.09
N THR A 211 83.49 -4.67 -75.96
CA THR A 211 83.84 -4.90 -77.37
C THR A 211 82.77 -5.82 -77.95
N SER A 212 82.05 -5.38 -78.99
CA SER A 212 81.39 -6.31 -79.90
C SER A 212 82.48 -7.00 -80.73
N LYS A 213 82.82 -8.25 -80.39
CA LYS A 213 83.59 -9.14 -81.25
C LYS A 213 82.64 -10.07 -82.00
N THR A 214 82.64 -9.91 -83.31
CA THR A 214 82.16 -10.83 -84.33
C THR A 214 82.87 -12.18 -84.23
N LEU A 215 82.09 -13.26 -84.25
CA LEU A 215 82.36 -14.54 -84.92
C LEU A 215 81.05 -15.33 -85.04
#